data_AF-A0A257VSL4-F1
#
_entry.id   AF-A0A257VSL4-F1
#
_cell.length_a   1.000
_cell.length_b   1.000
_cell.length_c   1.000
_cell.angle_alpha   90.00
_cell.angle_beta   90.00
_cell.angle_gamma   90.00
#
_symmetry.space_group_name_H-M   'P 1'
#
loop_
_entity.id
_entity.type
_entity.pdbx_description
1 polymer ?
#
loop_
_entity_poly.entity_id
_entity_poly.type
_entity_poly.pdbx_seq_one_letter_code
_entity_poly.pdbx_strand_id
1 'polypeptide(L)'
;MKRLILLFTMAALTLAQTPPAQTPPAQKKARDLKYEKDPEPITPAAAGVSIPRSYALVIGVGDYQNLPASAKLEFAERDAEAIYSVLISPEGGNFRAENVRKLTGSRATLANLQKEIDGWLPTVAKPEDRVLVYFAGHGFVDPNSGKAYLAPYDLDPKN
;
A
#
# COMPACT_ATOMS: atom_id res chain seq x y z
N MET A 1 -5.04 -52.89 -67.12
CA MET A 1 -5.93 -51.74 -66.81
C MET A 1 -6.68 -52.05 -65.52
N LYS A 2 -6.51 -51.19 -64.51
CA LYS A 2 -7.53 -50.75 -63.52
C LYS A 2 -8.41 -51.80 -62.80
N ARG A 3 -8.18 -51.84 -61.48
CA ARG A 3 -9.14 -51.92 -60.34
C ARG A 3 -9.16 -53.23 -59.54
N LEU A 4 -9.21 -53.02 -58.23
CA LEU A 4 -10.20 -53.56 -57.29
C LEU A 4 -9.74 -54.65 -56.31
N ILE A 5 -10.33 -54.52 -55.11
CA ILE A 5 -10.62 -55.53 -54.08
C ILE A 5 -9.55 -55.67 -52.98
N LEU A 6 -9.79 -54.91 -51.90
CA LEU A 6 -9.38 -55.22 -50.54
C LEU A 6 -10.43 -56.18 -49.94
N LEU A 7 -10.00 -57.35 -49.44
CA LEU A 7 -10.61 -58.13 -48.33
C LEU A 7 -9.97 -59.53 -48.27
N PHE A 8 -9.20 -59.83 -47.22
CA PHE A 8 -8.88 -61.19 -46.74
C PHE A 8 -8.56 -61.04 -45.25
N THR A 9 -9.52 -61.30 -44.36
CA THR A 9 -9.73 -62.54 -43.59
C THR A 9 -8.55 -63.01 -42.73
N MET A 10 -8.93 -63.15 -41.46
CA MET A 10 -8.28 -63.66 -40.26
C MET A 10 -7.66 -65.06 -40.39
N ALA A 11 -6.52 -65.32 -39.73
CA ALA A 11 -6.23 -66.55 -39.00
C ALA A 11 -4.97 -66.41 -38.13
N ALA A 12 -5.09 -66.84 -36.87
CA ALA A 12 -4.06 -66.81 -35.84
C ALA A 12 -3.11 -68.02 -35.93
N LEU A 13 -1.88 -67.90 -35.40
CA LEU A 13 -1.22 -68.98 -34.66
C LEU A 13 -0.05 -68.44 -33.79
N THR A 14 -0.07 -68.92 -32.55
CA THR A 14 0.83 -68.81 -31.38
C THR A 14 2.28 -69.30 -31.64
N LEU A 15 3.36 -69.11 -30.87
CA LEU A 15 3.69 -68.67 -29.49
C LEU A 15 5.23 -68.56 -29.45
N ALA A 16 5.81 -67.61 -28.70
CA ALA A 16 7.04 -67.75 -27.88
C ALA A 16 7.50 -66.38 -27.40
N GLN A 17 7.19 -66.04 -26.15
CA GLN A 17 7.72 -64.86 -25.46
C GLN A 17 9.00 -65.25 -24.74
N THR A 18 10.11 -64.58 -25.07
CA THR A 18 11.36 -64.65 -24.29
C THR A 18 11.22 -63.74 -23.07
N PRO A 19 11.52 -64.23 -21.84
CA PRO A 19 11.51 -63.39 -20.66
C PRO A 19 12.69 -62.39 -20.71
N PRO A 20 12.48 -61.11 -20.33
CA PRO A 20 13.57 -60.16 -20.23
C PRO A 20 14.50 -60.51 -19.06
N ALA A 21 15.80 -60.33 -19.31
CA ALA A 21 16.87 -60.57 -18.35
C ALA A 21 16.67 -59.79 -17.05
N GLN A 22 16.77 -60.48 -15.92
CA GLN A 22 16.75 -59.87 -14.59
C GLN A 22 18.08 -59.16 -14.33
N THR A 23 18.01 -57.86 -14.09
CA THR A 23 19.15 -57.04 -13.67
C THR A 23 19.46 -57.31 -12.18
N PRO A 24 20.73 -57.32 -11.74
CA PRO A 24 21.06 -57.52 -10.32
C PRO A 24 20.46 -56.42 -9.44
N PRO A 25 20.14 -56.69 -8.16
CA PRO A 25 19.58 -55.69 -7.29
C PRO A 25 20.56 -54.52 -7.11
N ALA A 26 20.09 -53.31 -7.41
CA ALA A 26 20.82 -52.08 -7.22
C ALA A 26 21.26 -51.96 -5.75
N GLN A 27 22.57 -51.92 -5.55
CA GLN A 27 23.20 -51.69 -4.25
C GLN A 27 22.72 -50.32 -3.73
N LYS A 28 21.96 -50.31 -2.62
CA LYS A 28 21.52 -49.08 -1.95
C LYS A 28 22.75 -48.30 -1.51
N LYS A 29 23.15 -47.33 -2.33
CA LYS A 29 24.10 -46.29 -1.94
C LYS A 29 23.42 -45.48 -0.84
N ALA A 30 23.90 -45.61 0.40
CA ALA A 30 23.47 -44.77 1.51
C ALA A 30 23.60 -43.31 1.07
N ARG A 31 22.49 -42.56 1.17
CA ARG A 31 22.45 -41.14 0.84
C ARG A 31 23.06 -40.40 2.02
N ASP A 32 24.39 -40.41 2.11
CA ASP A 32 25.10 -39.65 3.12
C ASP A 32 24.97 -38.17 2.77
N LEU A 33 24.33 -37.39 3.66
CA LEU A 33 24.21 -35.95 3.55
C LEU A 33 25.61 -35.36 3.77
N LYS A 34 26.21 -34.79 2.72
CA LYS A 34 27.41 -33.96 2.89
C LYS A 34 26.96 -32.58 3.35
N TYR A 35 27.36 -32.22 4.57
CA TYR A 35 27.24 -30.85 5.06
C TYR A 35 28.40 -30.03 4.48
N GLU A 36 28.14 -29.32 3.39
CA GLU A 36 28.98 -28.19 2.98
C GLU A 36 28.58 -27.04 3.93
N LYS A 37 29.52 -26.56 4.74
CA LYS A 37 29.27 -25.36 5.57
C LYS A 37 29.07 -24.21 4.59
N ASP A 38 27.85 -23.68 4.51
CA ASP A 38 27.56 -22.49 3.72
C ASP A 38 28.62 -21.41 4.00
N PRO A 39 29.10 -20.66 2.99
CA PRO A 39 29.96 -19.52 3.24
C PRO A 39 29.28 -18.67 4.31
N GLU A 40 30.06 -18.22 5.30
CA GLU A 40 29.52 -17.42 6.40
C GLU A 40 28.60 -16.35 5.83
N PRO A 41 27.39 -16.17 6.38
CA PRO A 41 26.47 -15.19 5.87
C PRO A 41 27.25 -13.88 5.76
N ILE A 42 27.35 -13.35 4.54
CA ILE A 42 27.81 -12.00 4.29
C ILE A 42 26.85 -11.15 5.09
N THR A 43 27.24 -10.84 6.33
CA THR A 43 26.48 -9.96 7.20
C THR A 43 26.60 -8.64 6.48
N PRO A 44 25.52 -8.10 5.88
CA PRO A 44 25.60 -6.74 5.37
C PRO A 44 26.09 -5.93 6.56
N ALA A 45 27.21 -5.22 6.40
CA ALA A 45 27.66 -4.28 7.41
C ALA A 45 26.41 -3.51 7.82
N ALA A 46 26.02 -3.63 9.09
CA ALA A 46 24.77 -3.11 9.60
C ALA A 46 24.82 -1.59 9.54
N ALA A 47 24.64 -1.01 8.35
CA ALA A 47 24.09 0.30 8.20
C ALA A 47 22.71 0.20 8.83
N GLY A 48 22.61 0.68 10.08
CA GLY A 48 21.42 0.54 10.90
C GLY A 48 20.18 0.91 10.10
N VAL A 49 19.29 -0.05 9.89
CA VAL A 49 18.00 0.20 9.25
C VAL A 49 17.23 1.11 10.21
N SER A 50 17.25 2.41 9.94
CA SER A 50 16.40 3.38 10.62
C SER A 50 15.00 3.24 10.03
N ILE A 51 14.02 2.86 10.85
CA ILE A 51 12.62 2.87 10.42
C ILE A 51 12.11 4.32 10.54
N PRO A 52 11.72 4.97 9.43
CA PRO A 52 11.17 6.32 9.44
C PRO A 52 9.99 6.47 10.40
N ARG A 53 9.96 7.55 11.18
CA ARG A 53 8.75 7.89 11.93
C ARG A 53 7.72 8.46 10.96
N SER A 54 6.46 8.38 11.36
CA SER A 54 5.35 8.87 10.56
C SER A 54 4.54 9.87 11.36
N TYR A 55 4.28 11.02 10.76
CA TYR A 55 3.46 12.10 11.30
C TYR A 55 2.37 12.45 10.32
N ALA A 56 1.21 12.85 10.85
CA ALA A 56 0.12 13.28 10.01
C ALA A 56 -0.63 14.48 10.58
N LEU A 57 -1.11 15.33 9.68
CA LEU A 57 -2.10 16.35 9.95
C LEU A 57 -3.32 16.07 9.09
N VAL A 58 -4.45 15.76 9.72
CA VAL A 58 -5.71 15.37 9.06
C VAL A 58 -6.73 16.48 9.26
N ILE A 59 -7.22 17.05 8.16
CA ILE A 59 -8.07 18.24 8.16
C ILE A 59 -9.39 17.92 7.45
N GLY A 60 -10.51 18.26 8.08
CA GLY A 60 -11.84 18.14 7.48
C GLY A 60 -12.68 19.38 7.75
N VAL A 61 -13.14 20.06 6.70
CA VAL A 61 -13.93 21.30 6.80
C VAL A 61 -15.20 21.14 5.97
N GLY A 62 -16.30 20.79 6.64
CA GLY A 62 -17.60 20.61 6.04
C GLY A 62 -18.47 21.85 6.13
N ASP A 63 -18.36 22.58 7.22
CA ASP A 63 -19.07 23.85 7.44
C ASP A 63 -18.10 25.04 7.47
N TYR A 64 -18.59 26.23 7.12
CA TYR A 64 -17.76 27.43 6.97
C TYR A 64 -18.47 28.63 7.58
N GLN A 65 -17.79 29.34 8.47
CA GLN A 65 -18.36 30.44 9.26
C GLN A 65 -18.99 31.54 8.40
N ASN A 66 -18.37 31.86 7.26
CA ASN A 66 -18.75 33.01 6.42
C ASN A 66 -19.31 32.60 5.04
N LEU A 67 -19.61 31.32 4.82
CA LEU A 67 -20.26 30.87 3.59
C LEU A 67 -21.74 30.54 3.83
N PRO A 68 -22.60 30.62 2.80
CA PRO A 68 -23.98 30.20 2.93
C PRO A 68 -24.08 28.70 3.21
N ALA A 69 -25.16 28.28 3.88
CA ALA A 69 -25.42 26.86 4.17
C ALA A 69 -25.45 25.96 2.92
N SER A 70 -25.78 26.51 1.75
CA SER A 70 -25.73 25.78 0.47
C SER A 70 -24.31 25.39 0.03
N ALA A 71 -23.28 26.02 0.60
CA ALA A 71 -21.88 25.66 0.39
C ALA A 71 -21.38 24.59 1.37
N LYS A 72 -22.22 24.10 2.30
CA LYS A 72 -21.81 23.06 3.24
C LYS A 72 -21.51 21.74 2.52
N LEU A 73 -20.46 21.06 2.95
CA LEU A 73 -20.12 19.70 2.51
C LEU A 73 -20.53 18.70 3.60
N GLU A 74 -21.26 17.65 3.22
CA GLU A 74 -21.84 16.71 4.19
C GLU A 74 -20.83 15.73 4.79
N PHE A 75 -19.72 15.46 4.10
CA PHE A 75 -18.83 14.33 4.40
C PHE A 75 -17.40 14.72 4.79
N ALA A 76 -16.99 15.98 4.65
CA ALA A 76 -15.60 16.38 4.84
C ALA A 76 -15.03 16.03 6.24
N GLU A 77 -15.78 16.26 7.33
CA GLU A 77 -15.33 15.81 8.65
C GLU A 77 -15.34 14.28 8.82
N ARG A 78 -16.28 13.58 8.18
CA ARG A 78 -16.37 12.11 8.23
C ARG A 78 -15.20 11.47 7.49
N ASP A 79 -14.83 12.02 6.34
CA ASP A 79 -13.69 11.55 5.55
C ASP A 79 -12.39 11.74 6.34
N ALA A 80 -12.21 12.88 7.00
CA ALA A 80 -11.10 13.13 7.91
C ALA A 80 -11.07 12.12 9.08
N GLU A 81 -12.21 11.76 9.65
CA GLU A 81 -12.28 10.73 10.71
C GLU A 81 -11.87 9.34 10.21
N ALA A 82 -12.34 8.96 9.02
CA ALA A 82 -12.00 7.70 8.40
C ALA A 82 -10.50 7.60 8.11
N ILE A 83 -9.90 8.65 7.55
CA ILE A 83 -8.47 8.71 7.28
C ILE A 83 -7.66 8.66 8.58
N TYR A 84 -8.04 9.44 9.60
CA TYR A 84 -7.40 9.35 10.91
C TYR A 84 -7.39 7.92 11.46
N SER A 85 -8.54 7.24 11.40
CA SER A 85 -8.70 5.87 11.90
C SER A 85 -7.82 4.86 11.15
N VAL A 86 -7.74 4.97 9.82
CA VAL A 86 -6.87 4.11 8.99
C VAL A 86 -5.39 4.39 9.23
N LEU A 87 -5.00 5.64 9.48
CA LEU A 87 -3.60 5.97 9.70
C LEU A 87 -3.07 5.36 11.01
N ILE A 88 -3.88 5.36 12.06
CA ILE A 88 -3.46 4.84 13.37
C ILE A 88 -3.65 3.32 13.51
N SER A 89 -4.30 2.65 12.54
CA SER A 89 -4.47 1.20 12.60
C SER A 89 -3.18 0.47 12.20
N PRO A 90 -2.82 -0.65 12.86
CA PRO A 90 -1.65 -1.44 12.48
C PRO A 90 -1.71 -1.99 11.06
N GLU A 91 -2.90 -2.32 10.56
CA GLU A 91 -3.14 -2.88 9.23
C GLU A 91 -3.20 -1.82 8.13
N GLY A 92 -3.35 -0.55 8.51
CA GLY A 92 -3.40 0.59 7.61
C GLY A 92 -2.07 1.34 7.58
N GLY A 93 -2.02 2.49 8.23
CA GLY A 93 -0.84 3.35 8.22
C GLY A 93 0.23 2.95 9.25
N ASN A 94 -0.17 2.32 10.35
CA ASN A 94 0.67 2.06 11.53
C ASN A 94 1.37 3.33 12.06
N PHE A 95 0.68 4.47 12.02
CA PHE A 95 1.13 5.72 12.62
C PHE A 95 0.86 5.63 14.12
N ARG A 96 1.79 6.12 14.93
CA ARG A 96 1.51 6.30 16.36
C ARG A 96 0.43 7.35 16.52
N ALA A 97 -0.59 7.09 17.33
CA ALA A 97 -1.72 8.00 17.50
C ALA A 97 -1.29 9.40 17.96
N GLU A 98 -0.26 9.49 18.82
CA GLU A 98 0.31 10.77 19.27
C GLU A 98 0.97 11.60 18.15
N ASN A 99 1.31 10.97 17.03
CA ASN A 99 1.91 11.62 15.87
C ASN A 99 0.88 12.06 14.82
N VAL A 100 -0.41 11.81 15.04
CA VAL A 100 -1.49 12.18 14.12
C VAL A 100 -2.35 13.26 14.76
N ARG A 101 -2.27 14.49 14.23
CA ARG A 101 -3.14 15.60 14.65
C ARG A 101 -4.33 15.73 13.73
N LYS A 102 -5.47 16.12 14.31
CA LYS A 102 -6.75 16.23 13.59
C LYS A 102 -7.48 17.54 13.90
N LEU A 103 -7.77 18.30 12.86
CA LEU A 103 -8.56 19.53 12.91
C LEU A 103 -9.83 19.35 12.07
N THR A 104 -10.99 19.40 12.71
CA THR A 104 -12.28 19.23 12.03
C THR A 104 -13.27 20.34 12.37
N GLY A 105 -14.12 20.69 11.40
CA GLY A 105 -15.17 21.70 11.54
C GLY A 105 -14.62 23.03 12.05
N SER A 106 -15.25 23.60 13.08
CA SER A 106 -14.88 24.90 13.68
C SER A 106 -13.47 24.97 14.28
N ARG A 107 -12.78 23.83 14.45
CA ARG A 107 -11.38 23.81 14.91
C ARG A 107 -10.39 24.03 13.77
N ALA A 108 -10.79 23.83 12.51
CA ALA A 108 -9.93 23.99 11.34
C ALA A 108 -9.85 25.46 10.87
N THR A 109 -9.59 26.37 11.81
CA THR A 109 -9.38 27.80 11.51
C THR A 109 -8.02 28.02 10.86
N LEU A 110 -7.85 29.14 10.15
CA LEU A 110 -6.58 29.52 9.53
C LEU A 110 -5.44 29.53 10.57
N ALA A 111 -5.68 30.13 11.73
CA ALA A 111 -4.70 30.22 12.80
C ALA A 111 -4.27 28.83 13.34
N ASN A 112 -5.22 27.89 13.46
CA ASN A 112 -4.89 26.53 13.89
C ASN A 112 -4.15 25.76 12.79
N LEU A 113 -4.55 25.91 11.52
CA LEU A 113 -3.83 25.30 10.40
C LEU A 113 -2.38 25.78 10.35
N GLN A 114 -2.14 27.09 10.44
CA GLN A 114 -0.79 27.66 10.49
C GLN A 114 -0.01 27.15 11.71
N LYS A 115 -0.63 27.08 12.88
CA LYS A 115 0.00 26.52 14.08
C LYS A 115 0.46 25.07 13.87
N GLU A 116 -0.34 24.26 13.17
CA GLU A 116 0.02 22.86 12.94
C GLU A 116 1.04 22.68 11.80
N ILE A 117 0.87 23.41 10.69
CA ILE A 117 1.71 23.30 9.48
C ILE A 117 3.05 23.99 9.66
N ASP A 118 3.05 25.24 10.11
CA ASP A 118 4.26 26.07 10.22
C ASP A 118 4.90 25.96 11.61
N GLY A 119 4.10 25.62 12.63
CA GLY A 119 4.55 25.48 14.00
C GLY A 119 4.93 24.05 14.38
N TRP A 120 3.96 23.14 14.44
CA TRP A 120 4.18 21.80 14.99
C TRP A 120 4.98 20.89 14.05
N LEU A 121 4.55 20.70 12.80
CA LEU A 121 5.17 19.73 11.89
C LEU A 121 6.69 19.91 11.74
N PRO A 122 7.23 21.13 11.55
CA PRO A 122 8.67 21.33 11.38
C PRO A 122 9.49 21.05 12.65
N THR A 123 8.84 21.09 13.83
CA THR A 123 9.52 20.83 15.12
C THR A 123 9.70 19.35 15.43
N VAL A 124 8.93 18.47 14.76
CA VAL A 124 8.91 17.02 15.07
C VAL A 124 9.42 16.15 13.93
N ALA A 125 9.27 16.58 12.68
CA ALA A 125 9.64 15.82 11.50
C ALA A 125 11.12 16.01 11.12
N LYS A 126 11.78 14.91 10.76
CA LYS A 126 13.16 14.88 10.25
C LYS A 126 13.20 14.54 8.76
N PRO A 127 14.34 14.78 8.06
CA PRO A 127 14.46 14.45 6.63
C PRO A 127 14.13 13.00 6.26
N GLU A 128 14.39 12.06 7.15
CA GLU A 128 14.12 10.64 6.97
C GLU A 128 12.67 10.22 7.32
N ASP A 129 11.88 11.10 7.96
CA ASP A 129 10.52 10.79 8.39
C ASP A 129 9.49 10.95 7.26
N ARG A 130 8.32 10.33 7.45
CA ARG A 130 7.17 10.48 6.55
C ARG A 130 6.18 11.46 7.16
N VAL A 131 5.77 12.44 6.36
CA VAL A 131 4.70 13.38 6.73
C VAL A 131 3.55 13.24 5.75
N LEU A 132 2.34 13.05 6.26
CA LEU A 132 1.10 13.08 5.48
C LEU A 132 0.25 14.28 5.91
N VAL A 133 -0.13 15.12 4.97
CA VAL A 133 -1.17 16.13 5.18
C VAL A 133 -2.40 15.71 4.36
N TYR A 134 -3.51 15.47 5.04
CA TYR A 134 -4.79 15.16 4.41
C TYR A 134 -5.74 16.34 4.60
N PHE A 135 -6.44 16.72 3.54
CA PHE A 135 -7.43 17.79 3.58
C PHE A 135 -8.69 17.36 2.81
N ALA A 136 -9.84 17.50 3.46
CA ALA A 136 -11.15 17.42 2.85
C ALA A 136 -11.91 18.73 3.10
N GLY A 137 -12.32 19.42 2.04
CA GLY A 137 -12.98 20.72 2.12
C GLY A 137 -13.00 21.43 0.77
N HIS A 138 -13.37 22.71 0.78
CA HIS A 138 -13.35 23.57 -0.39
C HIS A 138 -11.93 23.98 -0.77
N GLY A 139 -11.72 24.08 -2.09
CA GLY A 139 -10.56 24.71 -2.69
C GLY A 139 -11.02 25.81 -3.64
N PHE A 140 -10.25 26.88 -3.71
CA PHE A 140 -10.53 28.04 -4.56
C PHE A 140 -9.32 28.34 -5.43
N VAL A 141 -9.56 28.80 -6.65
CA VAL A 141 -8.52 29.29 -7.54
C VAL A 141 -8.74 30.78 -7.73
N ASP A 142 -7.73 31.59 -7.40
CA ASP A 142 -7.76 33.01 -7.70
C ASP A 142 -7.68 33.19 -9.22
N PRO A 143 -8.70 33.77 -9.88
CA PRO A 143 -8.72 33.92 -11.32
C PRO A 143 -7.66 34.90 -11.85
N ASN A 144 -7.15 35.80 -11.01
CA ASN A 144 -6.14 36.79 -11.42
C ASN A 144 -4.73 36.21 -11.39
N SER A 145 -4.38 35.48 -10.31
CA SER A 145 -3.03 34.90 -10.17
C SER A 145 -2.93 33.44 -10.61
N GLY A 146 -4.05 32.74 -10.78
CA GLY A 146 -4.11 31.30 -11.05
C GLY A 146 -3.72 30.42 -9.85
N LYS A 147 -3.49 31.00 -8.67
CA LYS A 147 -3.09 30.26 -7.47
C LYS A 147 -4.28 29.53 -6.86
N ALA A 148 -4.04 28.29 -6.44
CA ALA A 148 -5.02 27.48 -5.71
C ALA A 148 -4.82 27.60 -4.20
N TYR A 149 -5.93 27.65 -3.46
CA TYR A 149 -5.99 27.79 -2.02
C TYR A 149 -6.96 26.76 -1.42
N LEU A 150 -6.66 26.31 -0.20
CA LEU A 150 -7.55 25.48 0.60
C LEU A 150 -8.29 26.36 1.61
N ALA A 151 -9.57 26.08 1.81
CA ALA A 151 -10.44 26.91 2.62
C ALA A 151 -10.41 26.49 4.10
N PRO A 152 -9.96 27.37 5.02
CA PRO A 152 -10.18 27.16 6.45
C PRO A 152 -11.65 27.40 6.82
N TYR A 153 -12.05 26.95 8.02
CA TYR A 153 -13.39 27.16 8.57
C TYR A 153 -13.82 28.64 8.56
N ASP A 154 -12.90 29.52 8.89
CA ASP A 154 -13.08 30.97 9.04
C ASP A 154 -12.68 31.74 7.77
N LEU A 155 -12.70 31.09 6.59
CA LEU A 155 -12.48 31.75 5.30
C LEU A 155 -13.30 33.04 5.19
N ASP A 156 -12.66 34.15 4.85
CA ASP A 156 -13.33 35.40 4.50
C ASP A 156 -13.28 35.60 2.97
N PRO A 157 -14.41 35.52 2.25
CA PRO A 157 -14.46 35.72 0.80
C PRO A 157 -14.10 37.14 0.34
N LYS A 158 -13.95 38.10 1.26
CA LYS A 158 -13.66 39.51 0.95
C LYS A 158 -12.18 39.87 1.03
N ASN A 159 -11.34 38.97 1.54
CA ASN A 159 -9.88 39.11 1.55
C ASN A 159 -9.28 38.57 0.24
#